data_AF-A0A832CUZ3-F1
#
_entry.id   AF-A0A832CUZ3-F1
#
_cell.length_a   1.000
_cell.length_b   1.000
_cell.length_c   1.000
_cell.angle_alpha   90.00
_cell.angle_beta   90.00
_cell.angle_gamma   90.00
#
_symmetry.space_group_name_H-M   'P 1'
#
loop_
_entity.id
_entity.type
_entity.pdbx_description
1 polymer ?
#
loop_
_entity_poly.entity_id
_entity_poly.type
_entity_poly.pdbx_seq_one_letter_code
_entity_poly.pdbx_strand_id
1 'polypeptide(L)'
;MKPAFVILHNGLKDQCGHYFETSMALAEAAHERGLRAILATHVSCPIGLFPDWLEVYPLFCTDHWMGEPPAPSPDLGRLRIDPYERRYIHAGDVREGRAQVKDLLHDRFHLSGFVNPLPSSAPTPNAPPPRRSRLAWLANRLAYYLMPPAAARVARAVGQVIQDWTPPVMRGEGCARLIQGATRHWRVWRGLEERHPPWRPAPFQDSTHIAQALAHPLEGPLVARAQECLTACNLGWELIHSLVFKRDLERLIAVAGLGPRDHVLLGTAHSREVLATALVVRRVGEHRAPLFHFEFRHAVFPSPPRAGDVPLSAQARCHKPFFDLYREFGPSPRMRFYTDTQELSYDYGVLAGVPFGVLPLPFRTRLMAAPASRPAGPLVLAYIGEARDEKGFPWLPMLIDWLMDSHIRTGKVRFLVQDTLVPRWNPQSCAALEMLRRYPPEVVQLVGDQKPLTAEAYYGLVSAA
;
A
#
# COMPACT_ATOMS: atom_id res chain seq x y z
N MET A 1 -7.14 -14.57 11.85
CA MET A 1 -6.04 -13.59 11.68
C MET A 1 -6.58 -12.20 11.95
N LYS A 2 -5.75 -11.32 12.54
CA LYS A 2 -6.09 -9.90 12.70
C LYS A 2 -6.20 -9.25 11.31
N PRO A 3 -7.18 -8.36 11.07
CA PRO A 3 -7.20 -7.57 9.84
C PRO A 3 -5.91 -6.76 9.68
N ALA A 4 -5.43 -6.66 8.45
CA ALA A 4 -4.31 -5.84 8.08
C ALA A 4 -4.76 -4.41 7.73
N PHE A 5 -3.96 -3.44 8.14
CA PHE A 5 -4.03 -2.06 7.69
C PHE A 5 -2.74 -1.75 6.95
N VAL A 6 -2.85 -1.65 5.63
CA VAL A 6 -1.72 -1.44 4.74
C VAL A 6 -1.64 0.03 4.38
N ILE A 7 -0.50 0.64 4.67
CA ILE A 7 -0.15 1.99 4.26
C ILE A 7 0.70 1.84 3.02
N LEU A 8 0.19 2.32 1.88
CA LEU A 8 0.88 2.26 0.61
C LEU A 8 1.41 3.66 0.30
N HIS A 9 2.74 3.79 0.31
CA HIS A 9 3.44 5.03 0.03
C HIS A 9 4.57 4.79 -0.98
N ASN A 10 4.21 4.67 -2.25
CA ASN A 10 5.16 4.41 -3.34
C ASN A 10 6.13 5.59 -3.63
N GLY A 11 5.88 6.78 -3.04
CA GLY A 11 6.85 7.89 -3.03
C GLY A 11 7.85 7.87 -1.86
N LEU A 12 7.69 6.98 -0.88
CA LEU A 12 8.58 6.91 0.29
C LEU A 12 9.88 6.21 -0.10
N LYS A 13 10.96 6.97 -0.28
CA LYS A 13 12.31 6.49 -0.65
C LYS A 13 13.32 6.59 0.51
N ASP A 14 13.07 7.44 1.50
CA ASP A 14 13.94 7.71 2.64
C ASP A 14 13.14 8.22 3.87
N GLN A 15 13.82 8.75 4.90
CA GLN A 15 13.19 9.35 6.09
C GLN A 15 12.70 10.79 5.87
N CYS A 16 12.88 11.35 4.68
CA CYS A 16 12.63 12.76 4.45
C CYS A 16 11.16 13.04 4.15
N GLY A 17 10.65 14.10 4.79
CA GLY A 17 9.37 14.71 4.45
C GLY A 17 8.15 14.05 5.11
N HIS A 18 6.99 14.63 4.79
CA HIS A 18 5.71 14.28 5.39
C HIS A 18 5.27 12.82 5.14
N TYR A 19 5.83 12.16 4.12
CA TYR A 19 5.52 10.76 3.79
C TYR A 19 5.91 9.79 4.90
N PHE A 20 7.10 9.97 5.48
CA PHE A 20 7.59 9.12 6.56
C PHE A 20 6.75 9.32 7.83
N GLU A 21 6.60 10.59 8.27
CA GLU A 21 5.86 10.92 9.50
C GLU A 21 4.40 10.49 9.44
N THR A 22 3.72 10.72 8.31
CA THR A 22 2.33 10.29 8.09
C THR A 22 2.22 8.77 8.14
N SER A 23 3.14 8.06 7.48
CA SER A 23 3.15 6.59 7.47
C SER A 23 3.39 6.02 8.86
N MET A 24 4.33 6.59 9.62
CA MET A 24 4.58 6.17 11.00
C MET A 24 3.39 6.46 11.93
N ALA A 25 2.76 7.63 11.80
CA ALA A 25 1.56 7.96 12.59
C ALA A 25 0.42 6.95 12.36
N LEU A 26 0.17 6.60 11.10
CA LEU A 26 -0.85 5.61 10.74
C LEU A 26 -0.48 4.21 11.21
N ALA A 27 0.78 3.80 11.07
CA ALA A 27 1.26 2.49 11.48
C ALA A 27 1.15 2.30 13.00
N GLU A 28 1.56 3.30 13.77
CA GLU A 28 1.43 3.33 15.23
C GLU A 28 -0.05 3.23 15.64
N ALA A 29 -0.91 4.06 15.04
CA ALA A 29 -2.34 4.07 15.33
C ALA A 29 -3.05 2.74 14.96
N ALA A 30 -2.59 2.06 13.91
CA ALA A 30 -3.08 0.73 13.53
C ALA A 30 -2.60 -0.35 14.52
N HIS A 31 -1.33 -0.30 14.91
CA HIS A 31 -0.72 -1.21 15.87
C HIS A 31 -1.38 -1.11 17.25
N GLU A 32 -1.60 0.11 17.76
CA GLU A 32 -2.28 0.39 19.02
C GLU A 32 -3.73 -0.13 19.02
N ARG A 33 -4.40 -0.16 17.86
CA ARG A 33 -5.73 -0.77 17.68
C ARG A 33 -5.70 -2.28 17.49
N GLY A 34 -4.53 -2.91 17.61
CA GLY A 34 -4.35 -4.35 17.48
C GLY A 34 -4.51 -4.86 16.04
N LEU A 35 -4.40 -3.99 15.03
CA LEU A 35 -4.35 -4.37 13.62
C LEU A 35 -2.94 -4.82 13.23
N ARG A 36 -2.82 -5.59 12.15
CA ARG A 36 -1.54 -5.89 11.53
C ARG A 36 -1.15 -4.70 10.65
N ALA A 37 -0.28 -3.83 11.14
CA ALA A 37 0.24 -2.69 10.39
C ALA A 37 1.25 -3.19 9.34
N ILE A 38 1.04 -2.78 8.09
CA ILE A 38 1.93 -3.10 6.97
C ILE A 38 2.24 -1.79 6.25
N LEU A 39 3.50 -1.56 5.92
CA LEU A 39 3.94 -0.41 5.13
C LEU A 39 4.53 -0.88 3.80
N ALA A 40 3.90 -0.53 2.70
CA ALA A 40 4.40 -0.82 1.36
C ALA A 40 5.00 0.45 0.74
N THR A 41 6.27 0.40 0.36
CA THR A 41 7.06 1.58 -0.01
C THR A 41 7.60 1.48 -1.43
N HIS A 42 8.30 2.53 -1.87
CA HIS A 42 9.14 2.44 -3.06
C HIS A 42 10.23 1.36 -2.88
N VAL A 43 10.63 0.73 -3.98
CA VAL A 43 11.67 -0.32 -3.99
C VAL A 43 13.04 0.18 -3.52
N SER A 44 13.31 1.48 -3.65
CA SER A 44 14.56 2.09 -3.17
C SER A 44 14.56 2.41 -1.68
N CYS A 45 13.44 2.21 -0.97
CA CYS A 45 13.35 2.53 0.46
C CYS A 45 14.21 1.56 1.27
N PRO A 46 15.17 2.04 2.09
CA PRO A 46 15.93 1.19 2.98
C PRO A 46 15.03 0.57 4.06
N ILE A 47 15.16 -0.74 4.29
CA ILE A 47 14.32 -1.48 5.25
C ILE A 47 14.69 -1.12 6.70
N GLY A 48 15.96 -0.80 6.97
CA GLY A 48 16.46 -0.48 8.32
C GLY A 48 15.99 0.86 8.89
N LEU A 49 15.08 1.57 8.22
CA LEU A 49 14.54 2.85 8.69
C LEU A 49 13.35 2.69 9.65
N PHE A 50 12.76 1.50 9.70
CA PHE A 50 11.50 1.25 10.39
C PHE A 50 11.71 0.39 11.62
N PRO A 51 10.85 0.51 12.65
CA PRO A 51 10.95 -0.32 13.84
C PRO A 51 10.58 -1.78 13.52
N ASP A 52 11.21 -2.72 14.23
CA ASP A 52 11.08 -4.17 13.99
C ASP A 52 9.64 -4.71 14.06
N TRP A 53 8.73 -4.01 14.75
CA TRP A 53 7.33 -4.41 14.86
C TRP A 53 6.52 -4.10 13.59
N LEU A 54 7.01 -3.23 12.71
CA LEU A 54 6.32 -2.82 11.49
C LEU A 54 6.74 -3.72 10.33
N GLU A 55 5.76 -4.34 9.68
CA GLU A 55 6.01 -5.15 8.49
C GLU A 55 6.15 -4.25 7.26
N VAL A 56 7.29 -4.31 6.57
CA VAL A 56 7.61 -3.39 5.47
C VAL A 56 7.80 -4.15 4.16
N TYR A 57 7.32 -3.60 3.05
CA TYR A 57 7.44 -4.15 1.71
C TYR A 57 7.91 -3.11 0.68
N PRO A 58 9.22 -3.01 0.40
CA PRO A 58 9.75 -2.14 -0.66
C PRO A 58 9.52 -2.78 -2.04
N LEU A 59 8.28 -2.67 -2.52
CA LEU A 59 7.80 -3.36 -3.73
C LEU A 59 7.54 -2.44 -4.92
N PHE A 60 7.18 -1.18 -4.68
CA PHE A 60 6.65 -0.32 -5.73
C PHE A 60 7.77 0.28 -6.56
N CYS A 61 7.70 0.08 -7.86
CA CYS A 61 8.70 0.53 -8.81
C CYS A 61 8.42 1.91 -9.39
N THR A 62 7.21 2.41 -9.23
CA THR A 62 6.80 3.76 -9.66
C THR A 62 6.78 4.68 -8.47
N ASP A 63 7.45 5.83 -8.56
CA ASP A 63 7.20 6.91 -7.60
C ASP A 63 5.92 7.69 -7.97
N HIS A 64 5.37 8.42 -6.99
CA HIS A 64 4.11 9.14 -7.14
C HIS A 64 4.21 10.32 -8.14
N TRP A 65 5.38 10.93 -8.23
CA TRP A 65 5.66 12.12 -9.05
C TRP A 65 5.98 11.78 -10.51
N MET A 66 6.42 10.54 -10.75
CA MET A 66 7.00 9.99 -11.98
C MET A 66 8.02 10.92 -12.62
N GLY A 67 8.86 11.54 -11.79
CA GLY A 67 10.02 12.27 -12.28
C GLY A 67 11.02 11.35 -12.96
N GLU A 68 10.93 10.05 -12.68
CA GLU A 68 11.86 9.03 -13.14
C GLU A 68 11.10 7.85 -13.78
N PRO A 69 11.71 7.16 -14.77
CA PRO A 69 11.22 5.89 -15.25
C PRO A 69 11.05 4.88 -14.12
N PRO A 70 10.12 3.91 -14.23
CA PRO A 70 9.95 2.90 -13.20
C PRO A 70 11.25 2.16 -12.91
N ALA A 71 11.55 1.98 -11.63
CA ALA A 71 12.69 1.20 -11.18
C ALA A 71 12.53 -0.30 -11.57
N PRO A 72 13.63 -1.06 -11.64
CA PRO A 72 13.54 -2.50 -11.83
C PRO A 72 12.73 -3.19 -10.73
N SER A 73 11.98 -4.23 -11.09
CA SER A 73 11.28 -5.06 -10.10
C SER A 73 12.26 -5.63 -9.08
N PRO A 74 11.95 -5.58 -7.77
CA PRO A 74 12.79 -6.22 -6.77
C PRO A 74 12.73 -7.74 -6.89
N ASP A 75 13.81 -8.40 -6.46
CA ASP A 75 13.83 -9.84 -6.27
C ASP A 75 12.94 -10.22 -5.07
N LEU A 76 11.74 -10.73 -5.37
CA LEU A 76 10.79 -11.18 -4.36
C LEU A 76 11.34 -12.30 -3.47
N GLY A 77 12.36 -13.05 -3.94
CA GLY A 77 13.03 -14.07 -3.14
C GLY A 77 13.81 -13.49 -1.95
N ARG A 78 14.29 -12.24 -2.08
CA ARG A 78 15.00 -11.49 -1.03
C ARG A 78 14.06 -10.70 -0.12
N LEU A 79 12.85 -10.42 -0.59
CA LEU A 79 11.80 -9.71 0.16
C LEU A 79 11.09 -10.58 1.20
N ARG A 80 11.68 -11.72 1.59
CA ARG A 80 11.31 -12.44 2.82
C ARG A 80 11.73 -11.60 4.03
N ILE A 81 11.01 -10.51 4.25
CA ILE A 81 11.01 -9.77 5.50
C ILE A 81 10.06 -10.58 6.39
N ASP A 82 10.67 -11.41 7.23
CA ASP A 82 9.98 -12.26 8.16
C ASP A 82 9.66 -11.44 9.42
N PRO A 83 8.41 -11.04 9.70
CA PRO A 83 8.12 -10.38 10.97
C PRO A 83 8.16 -11.38 12.14
N TYR A 84 8.25 -12.69 11.91
CA TYR A 84 8.34 -13.74 12.94
C TYR A 84 8.89 -15.05 12.37
N GLU A 85 10.20 -15.33 12.47
CA GLU A 85 10.88 -16.60 12.12
C GLU A 85 9.93 -17.79 11.80
N ARG A 86 9.26 -17.76 10.66
CA ARG A 86 8.51 -18.91 10.15
C ARG A 86 9.43 -19.47 9.11
N ARG A 87 10.22 -20.47 9.54
CA ARG A 87 10.75 -21.48 8.63
C ARG A 87 9.56 -21.98 7.81
N TYR A 88 9.39 -21.42 6.62
CA TYR A 88 8.57 -22.04 5.60
C TYR A 88 9.12 -23.44 5.47
N ILE A 89 8.35 -24.42 5.91
CA ILE A 89 8.80 -25.78 5.82
C ILE A 89 8.80 -26.07 4.32
N HIS A 90 9.98 -26.32 3.76
CA HIS A 90 10.12 -26.70 2.38
C HIS A 90 9.89 -28.21 2.27
N ALA A 91 9.46 -28.68 1.09
CA ALA A 91 9.37 -30.12 0.86
C ALA A 91 10.73 -30.83 1.08
N GLY A 92 11.85 -30.11 0.88
CA GLY A 92 13.19 -30.55 1.22
C GLY A 92 13.39 -30.81 2.71
N ASP A 93 12.86 -29.96 3.59
CA ASP A 93 12.93 -30.14 5.05
C ASP A 93 12.19 -31.39 5.50
N VAL A 94 11.07 -31.70 4.87
CA VAL A 94 10.35 -32.97 5.11
C VAL A 94 11.14 -34.15 4.59
N ARG A 95 11.74 -34.03 3.39
CA ARG A 95 12.55 -35.09 2.78
C ARG A 95 13.82 -35.38 3.59
N GLU A 96 14.39 -34.37 4.23
CA GLU A 96 15.61 -34.44 5.02
C GLU A 96 15.33 -34.70 6.52
N GLY A 97 14.07 -34.95 6.89
CA GLY A 97 13.66 -35.27 8.26
C GLY A 97 13.70 -34.08 9.23
N ARG A 98 13.94 -32.87 8.74
CA ARG A 98 13.99 -31.61 9.52
C ARG A 98 12.61 -31.07 9.87
N ALA A 99 11.56 -31.61 9.26
CA ALA A 99 10.16 -31.29 9.54
C ALA A 99 9.24 -32.48 9.21
N GLN A 100 8.04 -32.53 9.79
CA GLN A 100 7.03 -33.53 9.40
C GLN A 100 6.14 -32.97 8.28
N VAL A 101 5.53 -33.87 7.49
CA VAL A 101 4.53 -33.52 6.46
C VAL A 101 3.42 -32.66 7.06
N LYS A 102 2.97 -32.96 8.30
CA LYS A 102 1.93 -32.19 8.96
C LYS A 102 2.35 -30.73 9.20
N ASP A 103 3.63 -30.47 9.45
CA ASP A 103 4.15 -29.14 9.72
C ASP A 103 4.21 -28.35 8.41
N LEU A 104 4.63 -28.99 7.31
CA LEU A 104 4.52 -28.46 5.94
C LEU A 104 3.07 -28.12 5.58
N LEU A 105 2.12 -28.99 5.89
CA LEU A 105 0.70 -28.74 5.63
C LEU A 105 0.16 -27.62 6.53
N HIS A 106 0.56 -27.57 7.79
CA HIS A 106 0.13 -26.54 8.73
C HIS A 106 0.67 -25.16 8.33
N ASP A 107 1.91 -25.10 7.86
CA ASP A 107 2.57 -23.92 7.28
C ASP A 107 1.85 -23.45 6.00
N ARG A 108 1.59 -24.37 5.07
CA ARG A 108 0.98 -24.05 3.76
C ARG A 108 -0.51 -23.74 3.79
N PHE A 109 -1.22 -24.24 4.79
CA PHE A 109 -2.68 -24.18 4.83
C PHE A 109 -3.24 -23.48 6.07
N HIS A 110 -2.39 -22.96 6.96
CA HIS A 110 -2.77 -22.28 8.21
C HIS A 110 -3.84 -23.04 9.02
N LEU A 111 -3.56 -24.30 9.36
CA LEU A 111 -4.52 -25.22 9.98
C LEU A 111 -4.81 -24.97 11.47
N SER A 112 -4.41 -23.83 12.05
CA SER A 112 -4.51 -23.52 13.48
C SER A 112 -5.92 -23.28 14.03
N GLY A 113 -6.96 -23.76 13.33
CA GLY A 113 -8.37 -23.73 13.79
C GLY A 113 -8.98 -25.11 14.08
N PHE A 114 -8.23 -26.21 13.98
CA PHE A 114 -8.79 -27.58 14.06
C PHE A 114 -8.23 -28.43 15.21
N VAL A 115 -8.17 -27.85 16.40
CA VAL A 115 -8.18 -28.64 17.65
C VAL A 115 -9.56 -28.46 18.27
N ASN A 116 -10.39 -29.50 18.18
CA ASN A 116 -11.64 -29.55 18.94
C ASN A 116 -11.30 -29.58 20.44
N PRO A 117 -11.88 -28.72 21.30
CA PRO A 117 -12.11 -29.10 22.68
C PRO A 117 -13.12 -30.26 22.68
N LEU A 118 -12.85 -31.28 23.49
CA LEU A 118 -13.76 -32.41 23.73
C LEU A 118 -15.17 -31.89 24.10
N PRO A 119 -16.25 -32.38 23.48
CA PRO A 119 -17.59 -32.08 23.95
C PRO A 119 -17.91 -32.96 25.17
N SER A 120 -18.28 -32.32 26.28
CA SER A 120 -19.05 -32.97 27.34
C SER A 120 -20.54 -32.69 27.09
N SER A 121 -21.37 -33.72 27.25
CA SER A 121 -22.84 -33.77 27.25
C SER A 121 -23.59 -34.04 25.92
N ALA A 122 -24.75 -34.68 26.09
CA ALA A 122 -25.38 -35.71 25.25
C ALA A 122 -26.25 -35.21 24.06
N PRO A 123 -26.73 -36.10 23.15
CA PRO A 123 -27.27 -35.71 21.84
C PRO A 123 -28.80 -35.55 21.80
N THR A 124 -29.30 -34.71 20.89
CA THR A 124 -30.68 -34.76 20.36
C THR A 124 -30.72 -35.39 18.97
N PRO A 125 -31.70 -36.27 18.65
CA PRO A 125 -31.80 -36.96 17.37
C PRO A 125 -32.61 -36.15 16.34
N ASN A 126 -32.27 -36.34 15.06
CA ASN A 126 -33.01 -35.94 13.84
C ASN A 126 -32.61 -34.62 13.15
N ALA A 127 -31.46 -34.64 12.48
CA ALA A 127 -31.34 -34.39 11.03
C ALA A 127 -29.89 -34.64 10.57
N PRO A 128 -29.61 -35.44 9.52
CA PRO A 128 -28.25 -35.61 9.02
C PRO A 128 -27.87 -34.44 8.10
N PRO A 129 -26.81 -33.65 8.37
CA PRO A 129 -26.22 -32.81 7.35
C PRO A 129 -25.37 -33.70 6.41
N PRO A 130 -25.21 -33.33 5.12
CA PRO A 130 -24.54 -34.19 4.16
C PRO A 130 -23.07 -34.36 4.52
N ARG A 131 -22.65 -35.60 4.75
CA ARG A 131 -21.24 -35.99 4.85
C ARG A 131 -20.55 -35.74 3.51
N ARG A 132 -20.10 -34.51 3.25
CA ARG A 132 -18.96 -34.30 2.35
C ARG A 132 -17.75 -34.89 3.07
N SER A 133 -17.19 -35.98 2.53
CA SER A 133 -16.08 -36.67 3.16
C SER A 133 -14.92 -35.70 3.35
N ARG A 134 -14.33 -35.71 4.55
CA ARG A 134 -13.13 -34.90 4.87
C ARG A 134 -12.00 -35.14 3.86
N LEU A 135 -11.96 -36.33 3.27
CA LEU A 135 -11.10 -36.71 2.13
C LEU A 135 -11.41 -35.93 0.85
N ALA A 136 -12.68 -35.69 0.51
CA ALA A 136 -13.04 -34.90 -0.67
C ALA A 136 -12.68 -33.41 -0.51
N TRP A 137 -12.80 -32.86 0.70
CA TRP A 137 -12.35 -31.49 1.00
C TRP A 137 -10.83 -31.36 0.95
N LEU A 138 -10.10 -32.33 1.54
CA LEU A 138 -8.63 -32.37 1.52
C LEU A 138 -8.09 -32.60 0.10
N ALA A 139 -8.71 -33.48 -0.70
CA ALA A 139 -8.33 -33.72 -2.09
C ALA A 139 -8.52 -32.48 -2.98
N ASN A 140 -9.62 -31.73 -2.78
CA ASN A 140 -9.88 -30.48 -3.51
C ASN A 140 -8.83 -29.39 -3.21
N ARG A 141 -8.33 -29.33 -1.96
CA ARG A 141 -7.28 -28.39 -1.55
C ARG A 141 -5.88 -28.82 -2.00
N LEU A 142 -5.56 -30.11 -1.97
CA LEU A 142 -4.28 -30.64 -2.47
C LEU A 142 -4.13 -30.44 -3.98
N ALA A 143 -5.22 -30.62 -4.74
CA ALA A 143 -5.25 -30.35 -6.18
C ALA A 143 -5.02 -28.86 -6.51
N TYR A 144 -5.51 -27.95 -5.67
CA TYR A 144 -5.42 -26.50 -5.88
C TYR A 144 -4.02 -25.92 -5.62
N TYR A 145 -3.23 -26.51 -4.71
CA TYR A 145 -1.94 -25.94 -4.26
C TYR A 145 -0.68 -26.67 -4.74
N LEU A 146 -0.77 -27.88 -5.31
CA LEU A 146 0.39 -28.71 -5.69
C LEU A 146 0.49 -28.95 -7.21
N MET A 147 0.70 -27.93 -8.04
CA MET A 147 0.70 -28.16 -9.50
C MET A 147 1.82 -27.48 -10.34
N PRO A 148 3.13 -27.68 -10.13
CA PRO A 148 4.08 -27.75 -11.24
C PRO A 148 4.28 -29.21 -11.68
N PRO A 149 4.89 -29.50 -12.85
CA PRO A 149 5.12 -30.86 -13.35
C PRO A 149 5.84 -31.81 -12.37
N ALA A 150 6.59 -31.28 -11.41
CA ALA A 150 7.20 -32.03 -10.32
C ALA A 150 6.17 -32.67 -9.36
N ALA A 151 4.99 -32.06 -9.19
CA ALA A 151 3.95 -32.56 -8.30
C ALA A 151 3.23 -33.80 -8.84
N ALA A 152 3.22 -34.02 -10.16
CA ALA A 152 2.75 -35.27 -10.75
C ALA A 152 3.67 -36.48 -10.43
N ARG A 153 4.94 -36.22 -10.06
CA ARG A 153 5.85 -37.27 -9.55
C ARG A 153 5.64 -37.51 -8.06
N VAL A 154 5.40 -36.46 -7.27
CA VAL A 154 5.08 -36.58 -5.84
C VAL A 154 3.72 -37.25 -5.62
N ALA A 155 2.70 -36.88 -6.38
CA ALA A 155 1.38 -37.51 -6.31
C ALA A 155 1.42 -39.00 -6.73
N ARG A 156 2.26 -39.36 -7.71
CA ARG A 156 2.54 -40.76 -8.06
C ARG A 156 3.27 -41.49 -6.94
N ALA A 157 4.31 -40.89 -6.35
CA ALA A 157 5.05 -41.50 -5.25
C ALA A 157 4.17 -41.69 -4.00
N VAL A 158 3.33 -40.71 -3.66
CA VAL A 158 2.37 -40.80 -2.55
C VAL A 158 1.27 -41.84 -2.85
N GLY A 159 0.78 -41.90 -4.08
CA GLY A 159 -0.16 -42.94 -4.52
C GLY A 159 0.43 -44.34 -4.44
N GLN A 160 1.71 -44.49 -4.79
CA GLN A 160 2.46 -45.75 -4.71
C GLN A 160 2.67 -46.17 -3.25
N VAL A 161 3.11 -45.26 -2.38
CA VAL A 161 3.28 -45.53 -0.93
C VAL A 161 1.95 -45.92 -0.28
N ILE A 162 0.84 -45.27 -0.66
CA ILE A 162 -0.49 -45.63 -0.17
C ILE A 162 -0.89 -47.03 -0.70
N GLN A 163 -0.63 -47.34 -1.97
CA GLN A 163 -0.88 -48.70 -2.51
C GLN A 163 -0.06 -49.78 -1.81
N ASP A 164 1.20 -49.50 -1.49
CA ASP A 164 2.13 -50.43 -0.87
C ASP A 164 1.83 -50.64 0.63
N TRP A 165 1.26 -49.63 1.30
CA TRP A 165 0.88 -49.68 2.72
C TRP A 165 -0.56 -50.15 2.96
N THR A 166 -1.39 -50.29 1.92
CA THR A 166 -2.79 -50.71 2.08
C THR A 166 -2.90 -52.24 1.95
N PRO A 167 -3.33 -52.96 3.00
CA PRO A 167 -3.48 -54.42 2.95
C PRO A 167 -4.43 -54.86 1.81
N PRO A 168 -4.20 -56.00 1.15
CA PRO A 168 -5.00 -56.47 0.01
C PRO A 168 -6.51 -56.52 0.27
N VAL A 169 -6.92 -56.74 1.53
CA VAL A 169 -8.32 -56.81 1.97
C VAL A 169 -9.06 -55.46 1.91
N MET A 170 -8.33 -54.33 1.87
CA MET A 170 -8.91 -52.99 1.76
C MET A 170 -8.96 -52.44 0.32
N ARG A 171 -8.56 -53.22 -0.70
CA ARG A 171 -8.66 -52.87 -2.13
C ARG A 171 -10.09 -53.02 -2.70
N GLY A 172 -11.10 -52.70 -1.88
CA GLY A 172 -12.50 -52.68 -2.33
C GLY A 172 -12.81 -51.49 -3.23
N GLU A 173 -13.98 -51.54 -3.87
CA GLU A 173 -14.50 -50.57 -4.85
C GLU A 173 -14.39 -49.08 -4.44
N GLY A 174 -14.24 -48.78 -3.15
CA GLY A 174 -14.02 -47.44 -2.63
C GLY A 174 -12.77 -46.75 -3.17
N CYS A 175 -11.64 -47.45 -3.31
CA CYS A 175 -10.39 -46.85 -3.83
C CYS A 175 -10.48 -46.52 -5.32
N ALA A 176 -11.10 -47.41 -6.11
CA ALA A 176 -11.36 -47.19 -7.53
C ALA A 176 -12.33 -46.02 -7.76
N ARG A 177 -13.38 -45.89 -6.93
CA ARG A 177 -14.31 -44.74 -6.97
C ARG A 177 -13.65 -43.42 -6.55
N LEU A 178 -12.67 -43.46 -5.64
CA LEU A 178 -11.91 -42.27 -5.23
C LEU A 178 -10.99 -41.80 -6.37
N ILE A 179 -10.34 -42.73 -7.08
CA ILE A 179 -9.50 -42.44 -8.25
C ILE A 179 -10.36 -41.93 -9.42
N GLN A 180 -11.47 -42.60 -9.75
CA GLN A 180 -12.42 -42.14 -10.78
C GLN A 180 -13.06 -40.80 -10.43
N GLY A 181 -13.41 -40.58 -9.16
CA GLY A 181 -13.89 -39.30 -8.65
C GLY A 181 -12.84 -38.20 -8.84
N ALA A 182 -11.58 -38.46 -8.50
CA ALA A 182 -10.48 -37.53 -8.74
C ALA A 182 -10.24 -37.26 -10.23
N THR A 183 -10.40 -38.26 -11.12
CA THR A 183 -10.24 -38.06 -12.57
C THR A 183 -11.38 -37.26 -13.19
N ARG A 184 -12.62 -37.47 -12.72
CA ARG A 184 -13.82 -36.75 -13.18
C ARG A 184 -13.81 -35.31 -12.68
N HIS A 185 -13.41 -35.11 -11.43
CA HIS A 185 -13.20 -33.78 -10.84
C HIS A 185 -12.05 -33.05 -11.53
N TRP A 186 -10.96 -33.74 -11.88
CA TRP A 186 -9.86 -33.19 -12.68
C TRP A 186 -10.31 -32.73 -14.08
N ARG A 187 -11.19 -33.45 -14.78
CA ARG A 187 -11.73 -33.01 -16.09
C ARG A 187 -12.63 -31.78 -15.97
N VAL A 188 -13.49 -31.73 -14.94
CA VAL A 188 -14.34 -30.55 -14.65
C VAL A 188 -13.48 -29.36 -14.25
N TRP A 189 -12.43 -29.60 -13.47
CA TRP A 189 -11.49 -28.57 -13.04
C TRP A 189 -10.63 -28.06 -14.21
N ARG A 190 -10.17 -28.92 -15.12
CA ARG A 190 -9.45 -28.52 -16.36
C ARG A 190 -10.31 -27.65 -17.26
N GLY A 191 -11.61 -27.95 -17.38
CA GLY A 191 -12.56 -27.09 -18.10
C GLY A 191 -12.88 -25.76 -17.41
N LEU A 192 -12.66 -25.66 -16.08
CA LEU A 192 -12.72 -24.40 -15.32
C LEU A 192 -11.39 -23.64 -15.36
N GLU A 193 -10.26 -24.34 -15.40
CA GLU A 193 -8.89 -23.80 -15.50
C GLU A 193 -8.62 -23.21 -16.89
N GLU A 194 -9.17 -23.81 -17.95
CA GLU A 194 -9.23 -23.24 -19.30
C GLU A 194 -10.08 -21.95 -19.38
N ARG A 195 -10.99 -21.73 -18.41
CA ARG A 195 -11.81 -20.51 -18.32
C ARG A 195 -11.22 -19.47 -17.35
N HIS A 196 -10.52 -19.90 -16.29
CA HIS A 196 -9.93 -19.04 -15.26
C HIS A 196 -8.69 -19.72 -14.61
N PRO A 197 -7.46 -19.49 -15.13
CA PRO A 197 -6.26 -20.15 -14.61
C PRO A 197 -5.89 -19.65 -13.19
N PRO A 198 -5.34 -20.51 -12.31
CA PRO A 198 -4.85 -20.12 -10.99
C PRO A 198 -3.65 -19.18 -11.11
N TRP A 199 -3.68 -18.12 -10.29
CA TRP A 199 -2.67 -17.05 -10.26
C TRP A 199 -1.26 -17.61 -10.06
N ARG A 200 -0.40 -17.39 -11.06
CA ARG A 200 1.05 -17.57 -10.99
C ARG A 200 1.72 -16.31 -11.53
N PRO A 201 2.56 -15.63 -10.74
CA PRO A 201 3.42 -14.60 -11.30
C PRO A 201 4.42 -15.27 -12.25
N ALA A 202 4.33 -14.98 -13.54
CA ALA A 202 5.36 -15.32 -14.51
C ALA A 202 6.65 -14.51 -14.23
N PRO A 203 7.82 -14.88 -14.77
CA PRO A 203 8.97 -13.97 -14.80
C PRO A 203 8.71 -12.84 -15.82
N PHE A 204 8.72 -11.57 -15.39
CA PHE A 204 8.22 -10.40 -16.15
C PHE A 204 9.36 -9.45 -16.61
N GLN A 205 9.35 -9.02 -17.88
CA GLN A 205 10.20 -7.94 -18.44
C GLN A 205 9.33 -6.72 -18.85
N ASP A 206 9.84 -5.49 -18.77
CA ASP A 206 8.97 -4.29 -18.72
C ASP A 206 8.20 -3.91 -19.99
N SER A 207 8.63 -4.31 -21.20
CA SER A 207 7.83 -4.14 -22.43
C SER A 207 6.64 -5.12 -22.53
N THR A 208 6.52 -6.06 -21.58
CA THR A 208 5.48 -7.10 -21.61
C THR A 208 4.19 -6.68 -20.91
N HIS A 209 4.17 -5.62 -20.09
CA HIS A 209 3.01 -5.31 -19.24
C HIS A 209 1.77 -4.92 -20.04
N ILE A 210 1.90 -4.02 -21.03
CA ILE A 210 0.78 -3.63 -21.90
C ILE A 210 0.31 -4.84 -22.71
N ALA A 211 1.23 -5.56 -23.37
CA ALA A 211 0.88 -6.70 -24.20
C ALA A 211 0.17 -7.82 -23.41
N GLN A 212 0.63 -8.11 -22.19
CA GLN A 212 0.00 -9.10 -21.31
C GLN A 212 -1.37 -8.65 -20.80
N ALA A 213 -1.50 -7.37 -20.43
CA ALA A 213 -2.77 -6.82 -19.98
C ALA A 213 -3.80 -6.78 -21.12
N LEU A 214 -3.37 -6.44 -22.34
CA LEU A 214 -4.16 -6.51 -23.57
C LEU A 214 -4.59 -7.94 -23.92
N ALA A 215 -3.71 -8.92 -23.69
CA ALA A 215 -4.02 -10.33 -23.94
C ALA A 215 -4.94 -10.96 -22.87
N HIS A 216 -5.11 -10.32 -21.71
CA HIS A 216 -5.92 -10.89 -20.62
C HIS A 216 -7.42 -10.68 -20.88
N PRO A 217 -8.27 -11.72 -20.89
CA PRO A 217 -9.67 -11.60 -21.32
C PRO A 217 -10.53 -10.59 -20.55
N LEU A 218 -10.23 -10.38 -19.27
CA LEU A 218 -10.97 -9.43 -18.41
C LEU A 218 -10.40 -8.01 -18.41
N GLU A 219 -9.13 -7.86 -18.79
CA GLU A 219 -8.43 -6.56 -18.72
C GLU A 219 -8.29 -5.94 -20.10
N GLY A 220 -8.11 -6.76 -21.14
CA GLY A 220 -7.79 -6.34 -22.50
C GLY A 220 -8.72 -5.26 -23.06
N PRO A 221 -10.06 -5.44 -23.02
CA PRO A 221 -10.98 -4.40 -23.47
C PRO A 221 -10.83 -3.07 -22.71
N LEU A 222 -10.62 -3.13 -21.39
CA LEU A 222 -10.47 -1.96 -20.53
C LEU A 222 -9.13 -1.26 -20.77
N VAL A 223 -8.06 -2.03 -20.94
CA VAL A 223 -6.71 -1.52 -21.20
C VAL A 223 -6.63 -0.90 -22.59
N ALA A 224 -7.25 -1.53 -23.60
CA ALA A 224 -7.35 -0.96 -24.95
C ALA A 224 -8.11 0.37 -24.94
N ARG A 225 -9.23 0.42 -24.21
CA ARG A 225 -10.02 1.65 -24.03
C ARG A 225 -9.24 2.74 -23.30
N ALA A 226 -8.54 2.38 -22.22
CA ALA A 226 -7.69 3.30 -21.49
C ALA A 226 -6.55 3.84 -22.36
N GLN A 227 -5.92 2.99 -23.18
CA GLN A 227 -4.87 3.40 -24.11
C GLN A 227 -5.38 4.42 -25.13
N GLU A 228 -6.53 4.16 -25.75
CA GLU A 228 -7.16 5.09 -26.69
C GLU A 228 -7.43 6.45 -26.03
N CYS A 229 -8.12 6.45 -24.89
CA CYS A 229 -8.51 7.65 -24.17
C CYS A 229 -7.29 8.47 -23.70
N LEU A 230 -6.31 7.81 -23.09
CA LEU A 230 -5.12 8.47 -22.57
C LEU A 230 -4.23 9.00 -23.69
N THR A 231 -4.07 8.26 -24.80
CA THR A 231 -3.32 8.76 -25.97
C THR A 231 -3.99 10.00 -26.56
N ALA A 232 -5.33 10.03 -26.66
CA ALA A 232 -6.05 11.22 -27.13
C ALA A 232 -5.82 12.47 -26.25
N CYS A 233 -5.49 12.26 -24.97
CA CYS A 233 -5.14 13.34 -24.03
C CYS A 233 -3.63 13.58 -23.90
N ASN A 234 -2.78 12.96 -24.72
CA ASN A 234 -1.31 12.98 -24.60
C ASN A 234 -0.78 12.43 -23.25
N LEU A 235 -1.48 11.46 -22.68
CA LEU A 235 -1.18 10.77 -21.42
C LEU A 235 -0.88 9.28 -21.64
N GLY A 236 -0.58 8.83 -22.86
CA GLY A 236 -0.36 7.41 -23.15
C GLY A 236 0.72 6.76 -22.29
N TRP A 237 1.75 7.51 -21.90
CA TRP A 237 2.82 7.05 -21.01
C TRP A 237 2.34 6.77 -19.58
N GLU A 238 1.28 7.44 -19.12
CA GLU A 238 0.70 7.24 -17.79
C GLU A 238 0.06 5.85 -17.62
N LEU A 239 -0.36 5.24 -18.73
CA LEU A 239 -0.86 3.87 -18.71
C LEU A 239 0.24 2.88 -18.31
N ILE A 240 1.49 3.13 -18.72
CA ILE A 240 2.63 2.27 -18.34
C ILE A 240 2.79 2.30 -16.82
N HIS A 241 2.81 3.48 -16.22
CA HIS A 241 2.91 3.62 -14.76
C HIS A 241 1.74 2.95 -14.05
N SER A 242 0.52 3.09 -14.58
CA SER A 242 -0.67 2.41 -14.04
C SER A 242 -0.53 0.89 -14.04
N LEU A 243 0.01 0.30 -15.11
CA LEU A 243 0.16 -1.15 -15.23
C LEU A 243 1.33 -1.68 -14.39
N VAL A 244 2.42 -0.93 -14.25
CA VAL A 244 3.50 -1.26 -13.32
C VAL A 244 3.00 -1.23 -11.88
N PHE A 245 2.25 -0.19 -11.51
CA PHE A 245 1.61 -0.10 -10.20
C PHE A 245 0.66 -1.26 -9.94
N LYS A 246 -0.20 -1.60 -10.91
CA LYS A 246 -1.11 -2.76 -10.85
C LYS A 246 -0.34 -4.05 -10.52
N ARG A 247 0.75 -4.32 -11.22
CA ARG A 247 1.61 -5.49 -11.00
C ARG A 247 2.16 -5.51 -9.58
N ASP A 248 2.68 -4.39 -9.10
CA ASP A 248 3.26 -4.30 -7.75
C ASP A 248 2.19 -4.43 -6.66
N LEU A 249 0.98 -3.92 -6.91
CA LEU A 249 -0.16 -4.10 -6.04
C LEU A 249 -0.63 -5.57 -5.98
N GLU A 250 -0.67 -6.28 -7.12
CA GLU A 250 -0.98 -7.72 -7.15
C GLU A 250 0.04 -8.53 -6.34
N ARG A 251 1.33 -8.18 -6.44
CA ARG A 251 2.41 -8.79 -5.64
C ARG A 251 2.21 -8.53 -4.16
N LEU A 252 1.92 -7.29 -3.77
CA LEU A 252 1.65 -6.93 -2.38
C LEU A 252 0.48 -7.74 -1.81
N ILE A 253 -0.66 -7.78 -2.52
CA ILE A 253 -1.85 -8.55 -2.11
C ILE A 253 -1.49 -10.01 -1.88
N ALA A 254 -0.72 -10.61 -2.80
CA ALA A 254 -0.36 -12.02 -2.70
C ALA A 254 0.64 -12.30 -1.58
N VAL A 255 1.71 -11.50 -1.45
CA VAL A 255 2.79 -11.72 -0.48
C VAL A 255 2.31 -11.41 0.94
N ALA A 256 1.57 -10.31 1.13
CA ALA A 256 1.04 -9.96 2.45
C ALA A 256 -0.21 -10.76 2.84
N GLY A 257 -0.80 -11.51 1.89
CA GLY A 257 -1.99 -12.34 2.11
C GLY A 257 -3.25 -11.52 2.36
N LEU A 258 -3.43 -10.42 1.61
CA LEU A 258 -4.53 -9.48 1.79
C LEU A 258 -5.85 -10.04 1.25
N GLY A 259 -6.94 -9.78 1.95
CA GLY A 259 -8.28 -10.25 1.63
C GLY A 259 -9.36 -9.24 2.03
N PRO A 260 -10.64 -9.67 2.07
CA PRO A 260 -11.76 -8.75 2.10
C PRO A 260 -11.98 -8.02 3.42
N ARG A 261 -11.25 -8.39 4.47
CA ARG A 261 -11.29 -7.73 5.79
C ARG A 261 -10.19 -6.69 5.95
N ASP A 262 -9.27 -6.63 5.02
CA ASP A 262 -8.09 -5.79 5.11
C ASP A 262 -8.32 -4.45 4.40
N HIS A 263 -7.56 -3.45 4.83
CA HIS A 263 -7.64 -2.09 4.34
C HIS A 263 -6.31 -1.69 3.71
N VAL A 264 -6.35 -1.00 2.57
CA VAL A 264 -5.17 -0.46 1.87
C VAL A 264 -5.39 1.03 1.68
N LEU A 265 -4.59 1.85 2.35
CA LEU A 265 -4.61 3.31 2.26
C LEU A 265 -3.46 3.80 1.38
N LEU A 266 -3.79 4.48 0.29
CA LEU A 266 -2.86 5.24 -0.52
C LEU A 266 -2.87 6.69 -0.02
N GLY A 267 -1.93 7.01 0.86
CA GLY A 267 -1.89 8.30 1.56
C GLY A 267 -1.51 9.48 0.67
N THR A 268 -1.04 9.25 -0.54
CA THR A 268 -0.81 10.28 -1.56
C THR A 268 -1.18 9.68 -2.91
N ALA A 269 -2.47 9.71 -3.23
CA ALA A 269 -3.04 9.03 -4.39
C ALA A 269 -3.01 9.88 -5.66
N HIS A 270 -2.80 9.21 -6.78
CA HIS A 270 -3.03 9.70 -8.13
C HIS A 270 -4.12 8.87 -8.82
N SER A 271 -4.88 9.48 -9.72
CA SER A 271 -5.97 8.80 -10.44
C SER A 271 -5.51 7.62 -11.30
N ARG A 272 -4.23 7.55 -11.65
CA ARG A 272 -3.62 6.42 -12.34
C ARG A 272 -3.69 5.13 -11.51
N GLU A 273 -3.53 5.27 -10.19
CA GLU A 273 -3.62 4.16 -9.24
C GLU A 273 -5.08 3.71 -9.06
N VAL A 274 -6.05 4.59 -9.32
CA VAL A 274 -7.48 4.25 -9.37
C VAL A 274 -7.75 3.28 -10.52
N LEU A 275 -7.25 3.56 -11.72
CA LEU A 275 -7.35 2.63 -12.85
C LEU A 275 -6.66 1.29 -12.54
N ALA A 276 -5.43 1.34 -12.05
CA ALA A 276 -4.66 0.15 -11.68
C ALA A 276 -5.43 -0.72 -10.67
N THR A 277 -5.95 -0.10 -9.62
CA THR A 277 -6.71 -0.80 -8.57
C THR A 277 -8.04 -1.33 -9.09
N ALA A 278 -8.75 -0.59 -9.95
CA ALA A 278 -9.99 -1.08 -10.56
C ALA A 278 -9.76 -2.37 -11.37
N LEU A 279 -8.63 -2.45 -12.10
CA LEU A 279 -8.23 -3.67 -12.80
C LEU A 279 -7.92 -4.81 -11.82
N VAL A 280 -7.20 -4.55 -10.73
CA VAL A 280 -6.92 -5.55 -9.68
C VAL A 280 -8.22 -6.05 -9.02
N VAL A 281 -9.12 -5.15 -8.63
CA VAL A 281 -10.40 -5.50 -7.98
C VAL A 281 -11.25 -6.38 -8.90
N ARG A 282 -11.29 -6.08 -10.19
CA ARG A 282 -11.99 -6.92 -11.19
C ARG A 282 -11.37 -8.29 -11.32
N ARG A 283 -10.03 -8.37 -11.40
CA ARG A 283 -9.29 -9.63 -11.52
C ARG A 283 -9.45 -10.50 -10.28
N VAL A 284 -9.31 -9.91 -9.10
CA VAL A 284 -9.46 -10.59 -7.80
C VAL A 284 -10.92 -10.89 -7.50
N GLY A 285 -11.86 -10.08 -7.99
CA GLY A 285 -13.26 -10.12 -7.65
C GLY A 285 -13.56 -9.34 -6.36
N GLU A 286 -14.64 -8.56 -6.39
CA GLU A 286 -14.96 -7.59 -5.33
C GLU A 286 -15.10 -8.21 -3.93
N HIS A 287 -15.63 -9.43 -3.85
CA HIS A 287 -15.83 -10.16 -2.58
C HIS A 287 -14.53 -10.69 -1.96
N ARG A 288 -13.41 -10.67 -2.71
CA ARG A 288 -12.09 -11.14 -2.24
C ARG A 288 -11.08 -10.01 -2.10
N ALA A 289 -11.23 -8.93 -2.87
CA ALA A 289 -10.32 -7.79 -2.83
C ALA A 289 -10.38 -7.08 -1.46
N PRO A 290 -9.29 -6.47 -0.96
CA PRO A 290 -9.35 -5.61 0.22
C PRO A 290 -10.15 -4.33 -0.05
N LEU A 291 -10.37 -3.52 0.99
CA LEU A 291 -10.95 -2.19 0.84
C LEU A 291 -9.84 -1.17 0.59
N PHE A 292 -9.93 -0.43 -0.50
CA PHE A 292 -8.97 0.59 -0.90
C PHE A 292 -9.45 2.00 -0.54
N HIS A 293 -8.55 2.79 0.03
CA HIS A 293 -8.75 4.17 0.42
C HIS A 293 -7.73 5.03 -0.32
N PHE A 294 -8.20 6.01 -1.11
CA PHE A 294 -7.36 6.89 -1.91
C PHE A 294 -7.46 8.31 -1.36
N GLU A 295 -6.33 8.89 -0.97
CA GLU A 295 -6.27 10.25 -0.43
C GLU A 295 -5.60 11.20 -1.42
N PHE A 296 -6.37 12.17 -1.92
CA PHE A 296 -5.91 13.15 -2.90
C PHE A 296 -5.68 14.51 -2.24
N ARG A 297 -4.48 15.05 -2.44
CA ARG A 297 -3.99 16.22 -1.68
C ARG A 297 -3.78 17.48 -2.51
N HIS A 298 -3.75 17.36 -3.84
CA HIS A 298 -3.39 18.47 -4.72
C HIS A 298 -4.63 19.22 -5.20
N ALA A 299 -4.56 20.54 -5.18
CA ALA A 299 -5.60 21.39 -5.76
C ALA A 299 -5.75 21.11 -7.26
N VAL A 300 -6.98 20.86 -7.70
CA VAL A 300 -7.33 20.56 -9.09
C VAL A 300 -7.87 21.77 -9.84
N PHE A 301 -8.23 22.82 -9.12
CA PHE A 301 -8.66 24.08 -9.70
C PHE A 301 -7.93 25.27 -9.03
N PRO A 302 -7.79 26.41 -9.73
CA PRO A 302 -7.19 27.61 -9.14
C PRO A 302 -8.07 28.20 -8.04
N SER A 303 -7.47 28.65 -6.93
CA SER A 303 -8.23 29.23 -5.81
C SER A 303 -8.63 30.69 -6.01
N PRO A 304 -9.89 31.09 -5.76
CA PRO A 304 -11.02 30.24 -5.35
C PRO A 304 -11.69 29.58 -6.56
N PRO A 305 -11.84 28.24 -6.61
CA PRO A 305 -12.55 27.60 -7.70
C PRO A 305 -13.97 27.28 -7.26
N ARG A 306 -14.96 27.79 -8.00
CA ARG A 306 -16.37 27.51 -7.73
C ARG A 306 -17.02 27.29 -9.08
N ALA A 307 -17.53 26.08 -9.27
CA ALA A 307 -18.18 25.52 -10.46
C ALA A 307 -18.48 26.51 -11.61
N GLY A 308 -17.93 26.22 -12.79
CA GLY A 308 -18.10 26.98 -14.03
C GLY A 308 -17.06 26.57 -15.09
N ASP A 309 -16.94 27.34 -16.17
CA ASP A 309 -15.94 27.16 -17.25
C ASP A 309 -14.51 27.54 -16.81
N VAL A 310 -14.12 27.21 -15.58
CA VAL A 310 -12.76 27.47 -15.09
C VAL A 310 -11.81 26.49 -15.75
N PRO A 311 -10.71 26.97 -16.38
CA PRO A 311 -9.72 26.07 -16.97
C PRO A 311 -9.19 25.10 -15.91
N LEU A 312 -9.21 23.81 -16.24
CA LEU A 312 -8.61 22.76 -15.42
C LEU A 312 -7.14 23.09 -15.14
N SER A 313 -6.65 22.83 -13.92
CA SER A 313 -5.21 22.84 -13.67
C SER A 313 -4.50 21.74 -14.48
N ALA A 314 -3.17 21.81 -14.61
CA ALA A 314 -2.41 20.72 -15.23
C ALA A 314 -2.69 19.38 -14.52
N GLN A 315 -2.74 19.41 -13.18
CA GLN A 315 -3.07 18.26 -12.35
C GLN A 315 -4.47 17.71 -12.66
N ALA A 316 -5.48 18.57 -12.78
CA ALA A 316 -6.83 18.15 -13.13
C ALA A 316 -6.94 17.55 -14.52
N ARG A 317 -6.23 18.09 -15.51
CA ARG A 317 -6.16 17.51 -16.86
C ARG A 317 -5.57 16.11 -16.86
N CYS A 318 -4.56 15.86 -16.02
CA CYS A 318 -4.00 14.52 -15.85
C CYS A 318 -4.99 13.58 -15.13
N HIS A 319 -5.75 14.09 -14.17
CA HIS A 319 -6.67 13.25 -13.39
C HIS A 319 -7.95 12.86 -14.13
N LYS A 320 -8.54 13.80 -14.86
CA LYS A 320 -9.88 13.67 -15.43
C LYS A 320 -10.08 12.41 -16.28
N PRO A 321 -9.20 12.06 -17.24
CA PRO A 321 -9.41 10.87 -18.08
C PRO A 321 -9.45 9.57 -17.27
N PHE A 322 -8.67 9.46 -16.20
CA PHE A 322 -8.68 8.27 -15.34
C PHE A 322 -9.96 8.14 -14.52
N PHE A 323 -10.50 9.25 -14.02
CA PHE A 323 -11.79 9.22 -13.35
C PHE A 323 -12.95 8.91 -14.31
N ASP A 324 -12.88 9.43 -15.54
CA ASP A 324 -13.84 9.07 -16.58
C ASP A 324 -13.80 7.58 -16.90
N LEU A 325 -12.60 7.00 -17.06
CA LEU A 325 -12.42 5.56 -17.24
C LEU A 325 -12.94 4.77 -16.03
N TYR A 326 -12.68 5.21 -14.81
CA TYR A 326 -13.19 4.56 -13.60
C TYR A 326 -14.73 4.51 -13.58
N ARG A 327 -15.38 5.62 -13.96
CA ARG A 327 -16.84 5.69 -14.08
C ARG A 327 -17.37 4.83 -15.22
N GLU A 328 -16.73 4.88 -16.38
CA GLU A 328 -17.08 4.08 -17.56
C GLU A 328 -17.00 2.59 -17.24
N PHE A 329 -15.96 2.17 -16.52
CA PHE A 329 -15.77 0.78 -16.15
C PHE A 329 -16.76 0.34 -15.08
N GLY A 330 -17.32 1.24 -14.27
CA GLY A 330 -18.25 0.90 -13.21
C GLY A 330 -17.56 0.99 -11.85
N PRO A 331 -17.91 2.00 -11.03
CA PRO A 331 -17.33 2.19 -9.71
C PRO A 331 -17.48 0.95 -8.82
N SER A 332 -16.46 0.66 -8.01
CA SER A 332 -16.47 -0.47 -7.08
C SER A 332 -16.72 0.00 -5.64
N PRO A 333 -17.57 -0.70 -4.85
CA PRO A 333 -17.73 -0.42 -3.42
C PRO A 333 -16.47 -0.75 -2.61
N ARG A 334 -15.47 -1.40 -3.22
CA ARG A 334 -14.15 -1.66 -2.61
C ARG A 334 -13.19 -0.49 -2.75
N MET A 335 -13.61 0.64 -3.30
CA MET A 335 -12.76 1.82 -3.51
C MET A 335 -13.44 3.05 -2.91
N ARG A 336 -12.72 3.78 -2.05
CA ARG A 336 -13.20 4.99 -1.36
C ARG A 336 -12.21 6.13 -1.57
N PHE A 337 -12.73 7.33 -1.75
CA PHE A 337 -11.95 8.50 -2.09
C PHE A 337 -12.03 9.54 -0.99
N TYR A 338 -10.91 10.18 -0.70
CA TYR A 338 -10.73 11.12 0.40
C TYR A 338 -9.87 12.30 -0.02
N THR A 339 -10.04 13.40 0.69
CA THR A 339 -9.19 14.60 0.63
C THR A 339 -8.93 15.14 2.04
N ASP A 340 -8.00 16.07 2.16
CA ASP A 340 -7.66 16.69 3.44
C ASP A 340 -8.71 17.68 3.97
N THR A 341 -9.42 18.36 3.06
CA THR A 341 -10.39 19.41 3.40
C THR A 341 -11.71 19.25 2.66
N GLN A 342 -12.75 19.94 3.12
CA GLN A 342 -14.07 19.96 2.48
C GLN A 342 -14.02 20.58 1.08
N GLU A 343 -13.22 21.63 0.90
CA GLU A 343 -13.04 22.32 -0.38
C GLU A 343 -12.43 21.38 -1.42
N LEU A 344 -11.34 20.68 -1.06
CA LEU A 344 -10.76 19.67 -1.94
C LEU A 344 -11.75 18.53 -2.22
N SER A 345 -12.55 18.14 -1.23
CA SER A 345 -13.53 17.07 -1.37
C SER A 345 -14.59 17.42 -2.41
N TYR A 346 -15.08 18.66 -2.36
CA TYR A 346 -15.99 19.21 -3.35
C TYR A 346 -15.34 19.25 -4.74
N ASP A 347 -14.14 19.81 -4.85
CA ASP A 347 -13.42 19.96 -6.11
C ASP A 347 -13.17 18.60 -6.79
N TYR A 348 -12.67 17.62 -6.05
CA TYR A 348 -12.48 16.27 -6.59
C TYR A 348 -13.81 15.58 -6.88
N GLY A 349 -14.85 15.82 -6.08
CA GLY A 349 -16.19 15.30 -6.37
C GLY A 349 -16.74 15.79 -7.71
N VAL A 350 -16.55 17.08 -8.01
CA VAL A 350 -16.90 17.69 -9.30
C VAL A 350 -16.03 17.10 -10.42
N LEU A 351 -14.70 17.04 -10.23
CA LEU A 351 -13.77 16.55 -11.25
C LEU A 351 -14.02 15.07 -11.60
N ALA A 352 -14.20 14.24 -10.58
CA ALA A 352 -14.27 12.78 -10.72
C ALA A 352 -15.69 12.29 -10.99
N GLY A 353 -16.73 13.05 -10.65
CA GLY A 353 -18.12 12.62 -10.72
C GLY A 353 -18.45 11.47 -9.77
N VAL A 354 -17.73 11.34 -8.66
CA VAL A 354 -17.96 10.36 -7.58
C VAL A 354 -17.77 11.03 -6.21
N PRO A 355 -18.40 10.53 -5.14
CA PRO A 355 -18.26 11.14 -3.82
C PRO A 355 -16.83 11.01 -3.26
N PHE A 356 -16.35 12.11 -2.69
CA PHE A 356 -15.14 12.14 -1.86
C PHE A 356 -15.56 12.42 -0.40
N GLY A 357 -14.84 11.80 0.53
CA GLY A 357 -14.91 12.14 1.96
C GLY A 357 -13.75 13.03 2.38
N VAL A 358 -13.75 13.41 3.66
CA VAL A 358 -12.62 14.12 4.28
C VAL A 358 -11.89 13.18 5.23
N LEU A 359 -10.57 13.08 5.06
CA LEU A 359 -9.66 12.34 5.93
C LEU A 359 -8.43 13.23 6.17
N PRO A 360 -8.37 14.00 7.27
CA PRO A 360 -7.25 14.90 7.52
C PRO A 360 -5.95 14.15 7.81
N LEU A 361 -4.82 14.76 7.45
CA LEU A 361 -3.49 14.28 7.78
C LEU A 361 -3.32 14.00 9.28
N PRO A 362 -2.91 12.78 9.66
CA PRO A 362 -2.56 12.49 11.04
C PRO A 362 -1.27 13.21 11.43
N PHE A 363 -1.23 13.70 12.66
CA PHE A 363 -0.08 14.36 13.26
C PHE A 363 0.25 13.67 14.59
N ARG A 364 1.53 13.37 14.85
CA ARG A 364 1.96 12.60 16.04
C ARG A 364 2.08 13.52 17.26
N THR A 365 0.95 14.13 17.65
CA THR A 365 0.86 15.05 18.79
C THR A 365 1.46 14.48 20.08
N ARG A 366 1.42 13.15 20.27
CA ARG A 366 2.03 12.46 21.41
C ARG A 366 3.55 12.65 21.55
N LEU A 367 4.23 13.04 20.47
CA LEU A 367 5.66 13.35 20.49
C LEU A 367 5.95 14.78 20.93
N MET A 368 4.94 15.64 20.98
CA MET A 368 5.09 16.97 21.56
C MET A 368 5.22 16.82 23.08
N ALA A 369 6.19 17.51 23.65
CA ALA A 369 6.28 17.62 25.10
C ALA A 369 5.04 18.34 25.63
N ALA A 370 4.57 17.95 26.82
CA ALA A 370 3.58 18.75 27.52
C ALA A 370 4.15 20.18 27.68
N PRO A 371 3.35 21.23 27.44
CA PRO A 371 3.84 22.58 27.57
C PRO A 371 4.36 22.77 28.99
N ALA A 372 5.67 22.98 29.12
CA ALA A 372 6.24 23.47 30.36
C ALA A 372 5.58 24.83 30.68
N SER A 373 5.58 25.23 31.95
CA SER A 373 5.27 26.63 32.30
C SER A 373 6.07 27.55 31.39
N ARG A 374 5.38 28.52 30.75
CA ARG A 374 5.99 29.42 29.76
C ARG A 374 7.35 29.91 30.29
N PRO A 375 8.47 29.60 29.61
CA PRO A 375 9.78 30.03 30.09
C PRO A 375 9.83 31.56 30.12
N ALA A 376 10.53 32.10 31.12
CA ALA A 376 10.80 33.54 31.19
C ALA A 376 11.69 33.92 29.98
N GLY A 377 11.26 34.90 29.19
CA GLY A 377 12.00 35.34 28.01
C GLY A 377 11.13 35.90 26.88
N PRO A 378 11.74 36.25 25.73
CA PRO A 378 11.02 36.72 24.54
C PRO A 378 10.07 35.64 24.00
N LEU A 379 8.96 36.08 23.39
CA LEU A 379 8.12 35.23 22.56
C LEU A 379 8.92 34.74 21.35
N VAL A 380 8.85 33.44 21.07
CA VAL A 380 9.54 32.84 19.91
C VAL A 380 8.55 32.72 18.76
N LEU A 381 8.82 33.39 17.64
CA LEU A 381 8.10 33.19 16.40
C LEU A 381 8.86 32.13 15.57
N ALA A 382 8.30 30.93 15.47
CA ALA A 382 8.96 29.82 14.81
C ALA A 382 8.40 29.55 13.41
N TYR A 383 9.29 29.34 12.44
CA TYR A 383 9.00 28.74 11.15
C TYR A 383 9.79 27.44 11.04
N ILE A 384 9.08 26.31 11.10
CA ILE A 384 9.68 24.97 11.10
C ILE A 384 9.10 24.19 9.91
N GLY A 385 9.95 23.83 8.97
CA GLY A 385 9.60 23.17 7.71
C GLY A 385 10.48 23.64 6.56
N GLU A 386 10.27 23.04 5.38
CA GLU A 386 10.97 23.45 4.16
C GLU A 386 10.66 24.90 3.78
N ALA A 387 11.69 25.62 3.36
CA ALA A 387 11.55 26.93 2.75
C ALA A 387 10.92 26.80 1.35
N ARG A 388 9.69 27.29 1.21
CA ARG A 388 8.91 27.20 -0.03
C ARG A 388 8.11 28.48 -0.25
N ASP A 389 8.01 28.90 -1.50
CA ASP A 389 7.42 30.19 -1.87
C ASP A 389 5.93 30.21 -1.47
N GLU A 390 5.21 29.12 -1.75
CA GLU A 390 3.79 28.97 -1.42
C GLU A 390 3.49 28.87 0.08
N LYS A 391 4.51 28.66 0.91
CA LYS A 391 4.38 28.59 2.38
C LYS A 391 4.61 29.95 3.05
N GLY A 392 4.87 31.00 2.28
CA GLY A 392 5.10 32.34 2.80
C GLY A 392 6.50 32.56 3.37
N PHE A 393 7.43 31.62 3.18
CA PHE A 393 8.82 31.76 3.59
C PHE A 393 9.47 33.07 3.08
N PRO A 394 9.21 33.54 1.84
CA PRO A 394 9.78 34.78 1.34
C PRO A 394 9.42 36.04 2.15
N TRP A 395 8.37 35.98 2.99
CA TRP A 395 7.88 37.12 3.73
C TRP A 395 8.55 37.28 5.11
N LEU A 396 9.31 36.27 5.56
CA LEU A 396 9.96 36.28 6.87
C LEU A 396 10.92 37.46 7.06
N PRO A 397 11.82 37.81 6.12
CA PRO A 397 12.73 38.95 6.29
C PRO A 397 11.98 40.27 6.48
N MET A 398 10.93 40.51 5.67
CA MET A 398 10.10 41.71 5.78
C MET A 398 9.38 41.79 7.14
N LEU A 399 8.88 40.65 7.64
CA LEU A 399 8.25 40.58 8.96
C LEU A 399 9.25 40.91 10.08
N ILE A 400 10.49 40.41 9.98
CA ILE A 400 11.56 40.69 10.94
C ILE A 400 11.90 42.18 10.94
N ASP A 401 12.07 42.79 9.76
CA ASP A 401 12.37 44.23 9.64
C ASP A 401 11.26 45.08 10.26
N TRP A 402 9.99 44.71 10.04
CA TRP A 402 8.86 45.45 10.59
C TRP A 402 8.78 45.37 12.13
N LEU A 403 9.22 44.25 12.71
CA LEU A 403 9.21 44.02 14.16
C LEU A 403 10.50 44.45 14.86
N MET A 404 11.53 44.87 14.11
CA MET A 404 12.89 45.09 14.62
C MET A 404 12.95 46.04 15.81
N ASP A 405 12.46 47.27 15.66
CA ASP A 405 12.58 48.29 16.71
C ASP A 405 11.56 48.13 17.83
N SER A 406 10.36 47.65 17.49
CA SER A 406 9.23 47.60 18.43
C SER A 406 9.25 46.37 19.33
N HIS A 407 9.68 45.22 18.81
CA HIS A 407 9.57 43.92 19.50
C HIS A 407 10.89 43.17 19.63
N ILE A 408 11.76 43.21 18.62
CA ILE A 408 13.00 42.41 18.66
C ILE A 408 14.06 43.10 19.51
N ARG A 409 14.41 44.36 19.20
CA ARG A 409 15.41 45.14 19.98
C ARG A 409 15.00 45.39 21.42
N THR A 410 13.70 45.38 21.70
CA THR A 410 13.16 45.50 23.07
C THR A 410 13.12 44.16 23.82
N GLY A 411 13.61 43.07 23.21
CA GLY A 411 13.67 41.74 23.83
C GLY A 411 12.30 41.08 24.03
N LYS A 412 11.26 41.53 23.33
CA LYS A 412 9.90 40.95 23.42
C LYS A 412 9.71 39.75 22.49
N VAL A 413 10.38 39.74 21.34
CA VAL A 413 10.25 38.70 20.30
C VAL A 413 11.62 38.29 19.80
N ARG A 414 11.77 37.01 19.46
CA ARG A 414 12.88 36.47 18.65
C ARG A 414 12.36 35.48 17.63
N PHE A 415 13.11 35.25 16.57
CA PHE A 415 12.74 34.31 15.50
C PHE A 415 13.54 33.02 15.59
N LEU A 416 12.88 31.91 15.30
CA LEU A 416 13.47 30.59 15.13
C LEU A 416 13.07 30.07 13.75
N VAL A 417 14.02 29.91 12.84
CA VAL A 417 13.72 29.50 11.46
C VAL A 417 14.55 28.29 11.09
N GLN A 418 13.91 27.26 10.55
CA GLN A 418 14.62 26.13 9.99
C GLN A 418 15.34 26.54 8.69
N ASP A 419 16.67 26.41 8.68
CA ASP A 419 17.50 26.48 7.49
C ASP A 419 17.46 25.11 6.78
N THR A 420 16.72 25.06 5.68
CA THR A 420 16.62 23.89 4.80
C THR A 420 17.24 24.19 3.45
N LEU A 421 17.76 23.15 2.77
CA LEU A 421 18.06 23.24 1.35
C LEU A 421 16.83 23.72 0.57
N VAL A 422 16.93 24.89 -0.07
CA VAL A 422 15.84 25.44 -0.87
C VAL A 422 15.91 24.85 -2.28
N PRO A 423 14.82 24.23 -2.78
CA PRO A 423 14.79 23.78 -4.16
C PRO A 423 14.96 24.94 -5.15
N ARG A 424 15.65 24.70 -6.27
CA ARG A 424 15.96 25.73 -7.28
C ARG A 424 14.72 26.42 -7.87
N TRP A 425 13.56 25.78 -7.81
CA TRP A 425 12.29 26.33 -8.30
C TRP A 425 11.57 27.24 -7.29
N ASN A 426 12.16 27.53 -6.13
CA ASN A 426 11.67 28.50 -5.14
C ASN A 426 12.65 29.70 -5.03
N PRO A 427 12.80 30.51 -6.09
CA PRO A 427 13.82 31.57 -6.14
C PRO A 427 13.60 32.64 -5.06
N GLN A 428 12.35 32.91 -4.66
CA GLN A 428 12.06 33.89 -3.62
C GLN A 428 12.51 33.40 -2.24
N SER A 429 12.30 32.11 -1.96
CA SER A 429 12.75 31.47 -0.73
C SER A 429 14.28 31.41 -0.64
N CYS A 430 14.99 31.21 -1.77
CA CYS A 430 16.45 31.30 -1.81
C CYS A 430 16.93 32.69 -1.37
N ALA A 431 16.39 33.75 -1.98
CA ALA A 431 16.76 35.13 -1.65
C ALA A 431 16.43 35.47 -0.19
N ALA A 432 15.26 35.04 0.30
CA ALA A 432 14.86 35.24 1.69
C ALA A 432 15.80 34.52 2.67
N LEU A 433 16.22 33.29 2.38
CA LEU A 433 17.16 32.57 3.23
C LEU A 433 18.52 33.27 3.30
N GLU A 434 19.01 33.81 2.18
CA GLU A 434 20.24 34.63 2.16
C GLU A 434 20.11 35.89 3.03
N MET A 435 18.93 36.53 3.05
CA MET A 435 18.65 37.65 3.95
C MET A 435 18.61 37.20 5.41
N LEU A 436 17.93 36.08 5.70
CA LEU A 436 17.81 35.53 7.05
C LEU A 436 19.18 35.24 7.68
N ARG A 437 20.13 34.72 6.89
CA ARG A 437 21.51 34.44 7.32
C ARG A 437 22.33 35.70 7.66
N ARG A 438 21.88 36.90 7.28
CA ARG A 438 22.55 38.17 7.61
C ARG A 438 22.13 38.72 8.97
N TYR A 439 21.00 38.30 9.51
CA TYR A 439 20.62 38.69 10.87
C TYR A 439 21.50 37.96 11.88
N PRO A 440 21.81 38.61 13.01
CA PRO A 440 22.61 37.97 14.03
C PRO A 440 21.75 36.93 14.80
N PRO A 441 22.36 35.89 15.40
CA PRO A 441 21.63 34.77 16.02
C PRO A 441 20.66 35.16 17.13
N GLU A 442 20.87 36.30 17.80
CA GLU A 442 19.97 36.86 18.80
C GLU A 442 18.64 37.38 18.22
N VAL A 443 18.61 37.72 16.93
CA VAL A 443 17.41 38.14 16.20
C VAL A 443 16.75 36.93 15.53
N VAL A 444 17.55 36.17 14.76
CA VAL A 444 17.10 34.99 14.01
C VAL A 444 18.01 33.82 14.34
N GLN A 445 17.47 32.84 15.06
CA GLN A 445 18.14 31.57 15.27
C GLN A 445 17.83 30.64 14.10
N LEU A 446 18.84 30.34 13.28
CA LEU A 446 18.75 29.33 12.23
C LEU A 446 19.07 27.93 12.77
N VAL A 447 18.25 26.93 12.42
CA VAL A 447 18.43 25.53 12.86
C VAL A 447 18.34 24.56 11.69
N GLY A 448 18.91 23.36 11.82
CA GLY A 448 18.87 22.32 10.78
C GLY A 448 20.06 22.29 9.83
N ASP A 449 20.85 23.37 9.75
CA ASP A 449 22.11 23.41 8.97
C ASP A 449 21.94 22.88 7.54
N GLN A 450 20.93 23.39 6.84
CA GLN A 450 20.54 22.98 5.47
C GLN A 450 20.08 21.52 5.34
N LYS A 451 19.82 20.84 6.45
CA LYS A 451 19.35 19.45 6.48
C LYS A 451 17.92 19.36 7.01
N PRO A 452 17.16 18.33 6.61
CA PRO A 452 15.93 17.97 7.29
C PRO A 452 16.17 17.72 8.78
N LEU A 453 15.27 18.20 9.62
CA LEU A 453 15.28 17.87 11.05
C LEU A 453 14.88 16.41 11.24
N THR A 454 15.48 15.74 12.23
CA THR A 454 14.95 14.47 12.72
C THR A 454 13.59 14.71 13.37
N ALA A 455 12.75 13.66 13.47
CA ALA A 455 11.46 13.76 14.16
C ALA A 455 11.62 14.32 15.58
N GLU A 456 12.57 13.80 16.35
CA GLU A 456 12.86 14.27 17.71
C GLU A 456 13.22 15.76 17.75
N ALA A 457 14.10 16.23 16.86
CA ALA A 457 14.47 17.64 16.78
C ALA A 457 13.28 18.52 16.36
N TYR A 458 12.49 18.07 15.38
CA TYR A 458 11.28 18.76 14.93
C TYR A 458 10.27 18.93 16.08
N TYR A 459 9.86 17.84 16.74
CA TYR A 459 8.89 17.92 17.82
C TYR A 459 9.45 18.65 19.05
N GLY A 460 10.75 18.55 19.32
CA GLY A 460 11.41 19.34 20.36
C GLY A 460 11.32 20.85 20.10
N LEU A 461 11.57 21.29 18.87
CA LEU A 461 11.46 22.71 18.50
C LEU A 461 10.01 23.18 18.51
N VAL A 462 9.06 22.39 17.98
CA VAL A 462 7.63 22.72 18.01
C VAL A 462 7.11 22.82 19.44
N SER A 463 7.65 22.03 20.37
CA SER A 463 7.26 22.09 21.79
C SER A 463 7.92 23.24 22.56
N ALA A 464 9.05 23.74 22.07
CA ALA A 464 9.84 24.79 22.72
C ALA A 464 9.49 26.21 22.24
N ALA A 465 8.90 26.34 21.06
CA ALA A 465 8.37 27.57 20.51
C ALA A 465 6.98 27.88 21.10
#